data_AF-A0A3Q9BLR1-F1
#
_entry.id   AF-A0A3Q9BLR1-F1
#
_cell.length_a   1.000
_cell.length_b   1.000
_cell.length_c   1.000
_cell.angle_alpha   90.00
_cell.angle_beta   90.00
_cell.angle_gamma   90.00
#
_symmetry.space_group_name_H-M   'P 1'
#
loop_
_entity.id
_entity.type
_entity.pdbx_description
1 polymer ?
#
loop_
_entity_poly.entity_id
_entity_poly.type
_entity_poly.pdbx_seq_one_letter_code
_entity_poly.pdbx_strand_id
1 'polypeptide(L)'
;MIMAYDSISGLKGSSKEYRLHEDVKRYTLRDNGFQETKTGNFQYFRNVNALNSTQGIMLKILVSKDLETLRMSTTTANGLKTLEVYGKDSMQTVVENIEYILEGLVTEKVLEEV
;
A
#
# COMPACT_ATOMS: atom_id res chain seq x y z
N MET A 1 3.72 -17.63 -24.68
CA MET A 1 3.16 -16.57 -23.84
C MET A 1 3.97 -16.56 -22.56
N ILE A 2 4.84 -15.58 -22.37
CA ILE A 2 5.61 -15.44 -21.12
C ILE A 2 4.68 -14.69 -20.18
N MET A 3 4.10 -15.36 -19.20
CA MET A 3 3.45 -14.69 -18.08
C MET A 3 4.58 -14.04 -17.28
N ALA A 4 4.79 -12.74 -17.46
CA ALA A 4 5.55 -11.97 -16.50
C ALA A 4 4.81 -12.13 -15.17
N TYR A 5 5.50 -12.56 -14.13
CA TYR A 5 4.92 -12.69 -12.80
C TYR A 5 4.47 -11.28 -12.37
N ASP A 6 3.18 -10.99 -12.51
CA ASP A 6 2.58 -9.80 -11.89
C ASP A 6 2.97 -9.83 -10.41
N SER A 7 3.58 -8.75 -9.93
CA SER A 7 4.03 -8.68 -8.55
C SER A 7 2.83 -8.53 -7.62
N ILE A 8 2.31 -9.67 -7.16
CA ILE A 8 1.29 -9.73 -6.12
C ILE A 8 1.93 -9.39 -4.78
N SER A 9 1.26 -8.54 -4.00
CA SER A 9 1.66 -8.19 -2.64
C SER A 9 0.44 -8.18 -1.73
N GLY A 10 0.60 -8.69 -0.51
CA GLY A 10 -0.36 -8.54 0.58
C GLY A 10 0.29 -7.86 1.79
N LEU A 11 -0.53 -7.35 2.71
CA LEU A 11 -0.04 -6.94 4.02
C LEU A 11 0.05 -8.16 4.95
N LYS A 12 1.10 -8.23 5.77
CA LYS A 12 1.31 -9.38 6.66
C LYS A 12 0.09 -9.59 7.59
N GLY A 13 -0.50 -10.77 7.49
CA GLY A 13 -1.68 -11.17 8.27
C GLY A 13 -3.02 -10.78 7.66
N SER A 14 -3.05 -10.01 6.56
CA SER A 14 -4.25 -9.82 5.76
C SER A 14 -4.55 -11.07 4.93
N SER A 15 -5.83 -11.33 4.66
CA SER A 15 -6.26 -12.33 3.68
C SER A 15 -6.33 -11.79 2.25
N LYS A 16 -6.16 -10.48 2.07
CA LYS A 16 -6.26 -9.82 0.76
C LYS A 16 -4.88 -9.62 0.15
N GLU A 17 -4.80 -9.88 -1.15
CA GLU A 17 -3.64 -9.64 -1.97
C GLU A 17 -3.99 -8.72 -3.12
N TYR A 18 -3.00 -7.97 -3.59
CA TYR A 18 -3.20 -6.95 -4.61
C TYR A 18 -2.08 -7.01 -5.63
N ARG A 19 -2.41 -6.61 -6.86
CA ARG A 19 -1.46 -6.25 -7.89
C ARG A 19 -1.70 -4.83 -8.37
N LEU A 20 -0.79 -4.31 -9.18
CA LEU A 20 -1.03 -3.07 -9.91
C LEU A 20 -2.11 -3.32 -10.97
N HIS A 21 -3.04 -2.39 -11.09
CA HIS A 21 -4.05 -2.45 -12.15
C HIS A 21 -3.37 -2.36 -13.53
N GLU A 22 -3.84 -3.11 -14.52
CA GLU A 22 -3.20 -3.19 -15.86
C GLU A 22 -3.06 -1.82 -16.55
N ASP A 23 -4.04 -0.94 -16.36
CA ASP A 23 -4.04 0.42 -16.90
C ASP A 23 -3.25 1.45 -16.10
N VAL A 24 -2.63 1.08 -14.97
CA VAL A 24 -1.99 2.07 -14.08
C VAL A 24 -0.89 2.83 -14.84
N LYS A 25 -0.89 4.15 -14.71
CA LYS A 25 0.15 5.02 -15.25
C LYS A 25 0.81 5.82 -14.13
N ARG A 26 1.97 6.40 -14.45
CA ARG A 26 2.71 7.26 -13.51
C ARG A 26 1.87 8.44 -13.01
N TYR A 27 1.04 9.03 -13.87
CA TYR A 27 0.15 10.12 -13.45
C TYR A 27 -0.96 9.60 -12.52
N THR A 28 -1.54 8.42 -12.80
CA THR A 28 -2.52 7.76 -11.92
C THR A 28 -2.00 7.62 -10.48
N LEU A 29 -0.74 7.21 -10.31
CA LEU A 29 -0.10 7.11 -9.00
C LEU A 29 0.01 8.47 -8.29
N ARG A 30 0.44 9.51 -9.02
CA ARG A 30 0.61 10.86 -8.46
C ARG A 30 -0.73 11.49 -8.07
N ASP A 31 -1.74 11.33 -8.91
CA ASP A 31 -3.10 11.83 -8.67
C ASP A 31 -3.71 11.17 -7.42
N ASN A 32 -3.32 9.92 -7.14
CA ASN A 32 -3.71 9.15 -5.95
C ASN A 32 -2.73 9.26 -4.77
N GLY A 33 -1.89 10.30 -4.77
CA GLY A 33 -1.09 10.68 -3.60
C GLY A 33 0.21 9.91 -3.38
N PHE A 34 0.66 9.11 -4.36
CA PHE A 34 2.02 8.58 -4.38
C PHE A 34 3.00 9.70 -4.73
N GLN A 35 4.17 9.68 -4.10
CA GLN A 35 5.27 10.59 -4.41
C GLN A 35 6.38 9.84 -5.13
N GLU A 36 6.88 10.45 -6.21
CA GLU A 36 8.06 9.91 -6.90
C GLU A 36 9.31 10.20 -6.07
N THR A 37 10.10 9.15 -5.86
CA THR A 37 11.37 9.20 -5.15
C THR A 37 12.49 9.64 -6.08
N LYS A 38 13.65 10.01 -5.53
CA LYS A 38 14.84 10.39 -6.33
C LYS A 38 15.31 9.30 -7.31
N THR A 39 15.00 8.03 -7.04
CA THR A 39 15.38 6.89 -7.90
C THR A 39 14.30 6.54 -8.93
N GLY A 40 13.21 7.31 -9.00
CA GLY A 40 12.11 7.13 -9.96
C GLY A 40 11.06 6.11 -9.53
N ASN A 41 11.20 5.47 -8.37
CA ASN A 41 10.14 4.65 -7.78
C ASN A 41 9.05 5.54 -7.19
N PHE A 42 7.84 5.02 -7.02
CA PHE A 42 6.73 5.72 -6.38
C PHE A 42 6.49 5.17 -4.98
N GLN A 43 6.22 6.07 -4.03
CA GLN A 43 5.91 5.72 -2.65
C GLN A 43 4.60 6.36 -2.20
N TYR A 44 3.67 5.54 -1.75
CA TYR A 44 2.58 5.96 -0.90
C TYR A 44 3.00 5.73 0.56
N PHE A 45 2.91 6.78 1.38
CA PHE A 45 3.26 6.71 2.79
C PHE A 45 2.26 7.56 3.57
N ARG A 46 1.37 6.90 4.32
CA ARG A 46 0.29 7.57 5.05
C ARG A 46 0.13 7.02 6.45
N ASN A 47 -0.20 7.93 7.37
CA ASN A 47 -0.57 7.61 8.73
C ASN A 47 -1.95 6.96 8.73
N VAL A 48 -2.08 5.83 9.42
CA VAL A 48 -3.33 5.05 9.52
C VAL A 48 -3.81 4.88 10.96
N ASN A 49 -3.25 5.67 11.89
CA ASN A 49 -3.63 5.63 13.30
C ASN A 49 -5.09 6.08 13.48
N ALA A 50 -5.73 5.57 14.54
CA ALA A 50 -6.97 6.17 15.03
C ALA A 50 -6.74 7.66 15.37
N LEU A 51 -7.77 8.50 15.21
CA LEU A 51 -7.66 9.97 15.36
C LEU A 51 -7.00 10.44 16.67
N ASN A 52 -7.18 9.69 17.76
CA ASN A 52 -6.62 10.02 19.08
C ASN A 52 -5.42 9.13 19.48
N SER A 53 -4.79 8.43 18.53
CA SER A 53 -3.67 7.52 18.75
C SER A 53 -2.34 8.12 18.31
N THR A 54 -1.30 7.92 19.14
CA THR A 54 0.08 8.35 18.87
C THR A 54 0.98 7.20 18.43
N GLN A 55 0.41 6.03 18.09
CA GLN A 55 1.19 4.81 17.79
C GLN A 55 2.11 4.95 16.56
N GLY A 56 1.86 5.91 15.68
CA GLY A 56 2.75 6.24 14.56
C GLY A 56 2.83 5.13 13.52
N ILE A 57 1.74 4.37 13.32
CA ILE A 57 1.65 3.33 12.30
C ILE A 57 1.42 3.98 10.92
N MET A 58 2.21 3.54 9.94
CA MET A 58 2.17 4.02 8.58
C MET A 58 1.85 2.88 7.61
N LEU A 59 0.95 3.11 6.66
CA LEU A 59 0.83 2.29 5.45
C LEU A 59 1.88 2.76 4.44
N LYS A 60 2.72 1.83 3.99
CA LYS A 60 3.75 2.07 2.98
C LYS A 60 3.53 1.15 1.78
N ILE A 61 3.30 1.75 0.62
CA ILE A 61 3.20 1.07 -0.67
C ILE A 61 4.32 1.60 -1.57
N LEU A 62 5.08 0.69 -2.16
CA LEU A 62 6.15 0.99 -3.10
C LEU A 62 5.82 0.40 -4.46
N VAL A 63 5.98 1.22 -5.49
CA VAL A 63 5.85 0.83 -6.89
C VAL A 63 7.16 1.14 -7.60
N SER A 64 7.72 0.17 -8.32
CA SER A 64 8.96 0.38 -9.07
C SER A 64 8.77 1.35 -10.24
N LYS A 65 9.86 1.98 -10.68
CA LYS A 65 9.86 2.97 -11.78
C LYS A 65 9.28 2.46 -13.10
N ASP A 66 9.36 1.15 -13.34
CA ASP A 66 8.85 0.44 -14.52
C ASP A 66 7.39 -0.01 -14.36
N LEU A 67 6.77 0.22 -13.20
CA LEU A 67 5.42 -0.20 -12.86
C LEU A 67 5.22 -1.73 -12.85
N GLU A 68 6.29 -2.49 -12.65
CA GLU A 68 6.22 -3.97 -12.65
C GLU A 68 6.20 -4.57 -11.24
N THR A 69 6.71 -3.84 -10.23
CA THR A 69 6.84 -4.33 -8.85
C THR A 69 5.98 -3.53 -7.87
N LEU A 70 5.11 -4.22 -7.13
CA LEU A 70 4.37 -3.73 -5.97
C LEU A 70 4.94 -4.33 -4.69
N ARG A 71 5.10 -3.50 -3.65
CA ARG A 71 5.37 -3.97 -2.27
C ARG A 71 4.55 -3.18 -1.28
N MET A 72 3.92 -3.88 -0.35
CA MET A 72 3.12 -3.27 0.71
C MET A 72 3.64 -3.67 2.09
N SER A 73 3.59 -2.74 3.03
CA SER A 73 3.93 -2.99 4.43
C SER A 73 3.25 -1.97 5.33
N THR A 74 2.96 -2.35 6.57
CA THR A 74 2.78 -1.37 7.63
C THR A 74 4.08 -1.21 8.38
N THR A 75 4.41 0.02 8.77
CA THR A 75 5.69 0.34 9.40
C THR A 75 5.55 1.33 10.54
N THR A 76 6.61 1.49 11.32
CA THR A 76 6.79 2.65 12.21
C THR A 76 6.84 3.96 11.42
N ALA A 77 6.68 5.10 12.12
CA ALA A 77 6.65 6.44 11.52
C ALA A 77 7.88 6.79 10.67
N ASN A 78 9.05 6.24 11.00
CA ASN A 78 10.29 6.43 10.21
C ASN A 78 10.36 5.55 8.95
N GLY A 79 9.40 4.65 8.73
CA GLY A 79 9.31 3.80 7.53
C GLY A 79 10.29 2.62 7.49
N LEU A 80 11.00 2.33 8.59
CA LEU A 80 12.07 1.34 8.62
C LEU A 80 11.65 -0.02 9.19
N LYS A 81 10.89 -0.04 10.28
CA LYS A 81 10.51 -1.28 10.95
C LYS A 81 9.10 -1.69 10.54
N THR A 82 8.95 -2.87 9.95
CA THR A 82 7.64 -3.47 9.64
C THR A 82 6.89 -3.80 10.93
N LEU A 83 5.58 -3.57 10.90
CA LEU A 83 4.64 -3.90 11.97
C LEU A 83 3.63 -4.93 11.46
N GLU A 84 3.05 -5.69 12.38
CA GLU A 84 1.90 -6.55 12.11
C GLU A 84 0.69 -5.93 12.77
N VAL A 85 -0.34 -5.65 11.99
CA VAL A 85 -1.55 -4.96 12.46
C VAL A 85 -2.80 -5.84 12.39
N TYR A 86 -2.83 -6.79 11.45
CA TYR A 86 -3.94 -7.72 11.31
C TYR A 86 -3.94 -8.77 12.43
N GLY A 87 -5.14 -9.21 12.82
CA GLY A 87 -5.33 -10.21 13.88
C GLY A 87 -5.12 -9.69 15.30
N LYS A 88 -5.08 -8.36 15.51
CA LYS A 88 -4.94 -7.73 16.83
C LYS A 88 -6.14 -6.85 17.12
N ASP A 89 -6.90 -7.18 18.16
CA ASP A 89 -8.09 -6.41 18.57
C ASP A 89 -7.77 -4.93 18.82
N SER A 90 -6.60 -4.64 19.41
CA SER A 90 -6.13 -3.26 19.66
C SER A 90 -5.82 -2.46 18.39
N MET A 91 -5.84 -3.08 17.22
CA MET A 91 -5.49 -2.48 15.92
C MET A 91 -6.67 -2.44 14.95
N GLN A 92 -7.89 -2.73 15.41
CA GLN A 92 -9.07 -2.80 14.54
C GLN A 92 -9.28 -1.50 13.73
N THR A 93 -9.28 -0.33 14.37
CA THR A 93 -9.42 0.95 13.65
C THR A 93 -8.28 1.22 12.67
N VAL A 94 -7.07 0.74 12.96
CA VAL A 94 -5.93 0.86 12.05
C VAL A 94 -6.16 0.01 10.81
N VAL A 95 -6.67 -1.22 10.99
CA VAL A 95 -7.06 -2.11 9.89
C VAL A 95 -8.18 -1.47 9.07
N GLU A 96 -9.23 -0.96 9.69
CA GLU A 96 -10.33 -0.26 8.99
C GLU A 96 -9.84 0.90 8.11
N ASN A 97 -8.92 1.73 8.64
CA ASN A 97 -8.31 2.82 7.89
C ASN A 97 -7.48 2.33 6.70
N ILE A 98 -6.74 1.23 6.87
CA ILE A 98 -5.95 0.62 5.79
C ILE A 98 -6.89 0.11 4.69
N GLU A 99 -7.92 -0.65 5.07
CA GLU A 99 -8.87 -1.24 4.13
C GLU A 99 -9.60 -0.16 3.33
N TYR A 100 -10.02 0.94 3.97
CA TYR A 100 -10.62 2.08 3.29
C TYR A 100 -9.68 2.72 2.26
N ILE A 101 -8.39 2.86 2.58
CA ILE A 101 -7.39 3.38 1.63
C ILE A 101 -7.21 2.42 0.46
N LEU A 102 -7.08 1.11 0.72
CA LEU A 102 -6.87 0.11 -0.32
C LEU A 102 -8.09 0.01 -1.25
N GLU A 103 -9.31 0.07 -0.73
CA GLU A 103 -10.55 0.13 -1.52
C GLU A 103 -10.59 1.37 -2.43
N GLY A 104 -10.17 2.53 -1.92
CA GLY A 104 -10.02 3.74 -2.74
C GLY A 104 -9.00 3.56 -3.86
N LEU A 105 -7.85 2.95 -3.58
CA LEU A 105 -6.83 2.68 -4.61
C LEU A 105 -7.30 1.65 -5.66
N VAL A 106 -8.16 0.70 -5.29
CA VAL A 106 -8.81 -0.21 -6.24
C VAL A 106 -9.82 0.56 -7.10
N THR A 107 -10.67 1.37 -6.47
CA THR A 107 -11.68 2.19 -7.16
C THR A 107 -11.06 3.12 -8.21
N GLU A 108 -9.93 3.74 -7.88
CA GLU A 108 -9.20 4.66 -8.76
C GLU A 108 -8.26 3.95 -9.76
N LYS A 109 -8.37 2.62 -9.90
CA LYS A 109 -7.57 1.80 -10.82
C LYS A 109 -6.06 1.95 -10.63
N VAL A 110 -5.64 2.12 -9.37
CA VAL A 110 -4.23 1.99 -8.99
C VAL A 110 -3.90 0.53 -8.68
N LEU A 111 -4.78 -0.13 -7.93
CA LEU A 111 -4.65 -1.53 -7.53
C LEU A 111 -5.79 -2.37 -8.10
N GLU A 112 -5.58 -3.68 -8.12
CA GLU A 112 -6.59 -4.70 -8.33
C GLU A 112 -6.43 -5.75 -7.23
N GLU A 113 -7.52 -6.14 -6.58
CA GLU A 113 -7.55 -7.24 -5.61
C GLU A 113 -7.58 -8.58 -6.36
N VAL A 114 -6.77 -9.56 -5.92
CA VAL A 114 -6.55 -10.86 -6.60
C VAL A 114 -7.20 -12.01 -5.86
#